data_AF-A0A2N5Y2S4-F1
#
_entry.id   AF-A0A2N5Y2S4-F1
#
_cell.length_a   1.000
_cell.length_b   1.000
_cell.length_c   1.000
_cell.angle_alpha   90.00
_cell.angle_beta   90.00
_cell.angle_gamma   90.00
#
_symmetry.space_group_name_H-M   'P 1'
#
loop_
_entity.id
_entity.type
_entity.pdbx_description
1 polymer ?
#
loop_
_entity_poly.entity_id
_entity_poly.type
_entity_poly.pdbx_seq_one_letter_code
_entity_poly.pdbx_strand_id
1 'polypeptide(L)'
;MVWESKPMGKRLGNALLLFVLGATTNAGAQYDIETRLATCATLDWSDAVHQSYPDIDEVCQGVYEKDGVLYAQVQVEVIRVVGNRLTIRTVHRDGSTGHQASVRTSSNWRVTIEGRQYPVGELVGGQILTVYVPEDRFVFAREGVAGKNAGGDAAEQSAVEQ
;
A
#
# COMPACT_ATOMS: atom_id res chain seq x y z
N MET A 1 -49.29 26.43 0.93
CA MET A 1 -49.55 27.34 -0.22
C MET A 1 -49.96 26.49 -1.39
N VAL A 2 -51.21 26.64 -1.81
CA VAL A 2 -51.79 26.06 -3.03
C VAL A 2 -51.61 27.10 -4.14
N TRP A 3 -51.07 26.69 -5.28
CA TRP A 3 -51.17 27.40 -6.56
C TRP A 3 -50.75 26.40 -7.65
N GLU A 4 -51.68 25.70 -8.31
CA GLU A 4 -52.63 26.13 -9.36
C GLU A 4 -51.95 26.34 -10.72
N SER A 5 -52.08 25.29 -11.55
CA SER A 5 -51.70 25.19 -12.96
C SER A 5 -52.67 25.93 -13.88
N LYS A 6 -52.20 26.48 -15.02
CA LYS A 6 -52.97 26.67 -16.28
C LYS A 6 -52.10 27.16 -17.47
N PRO A 7 -52.58 27.12 -18.74
CA PRO A 7 -51.98 26.32 -19.82
C PRO A 7 -51.83 27.09 -21.16
N MET A 8 -51.78 26.34 -22.28
CA MET A 8 -51.93 26.73 -23.72
C MET A 8 -50.62 27.03 -24.47
N GLY A 9 -50.41 26.57 -25.71
CA GLY A 9 -51.28 25.80 -26.59
C GLY A 9 -50.62 25.45 -27.94
N LYS A 10 -51.05 24.30 -28.47
CA LYS A 10 -51.26 23.87 -29.87
C LYS A 10 -50.51 24.58 -31.02
N ARG A 11 -49.88 23.77 -31.89
CA ARG A 11 -50.20 23.54 -33.34
C ARG A 11 -49.12 22.62 -33.94
N LEU A 12 -49.47 21.41 -34.39
CA LEU A 12 -49.78 21.06 -35.79
C LEU A 12 -48.65 21.43 -36.77
N GLY A 13 -47.92 20.41 -37.25
CA GLY A 13 -46.90 20.57 -38.28
C GLY A 13 -46.27 19.24 -38.66
N ASN A 14 -46.91 18.55 -39.60
CA ASN A 14 -46.53 17.27 -40.17
C ASN A 14 -45.18 17.39 -40.91
N ALA A 15 -44.14 16.68 -40.48
CA ALA A 15 -42.93 16.47 -41.28
C ALA A 15 -42.34 15.09 -40.96
N LEU A 16 -42.65 14.16 -41.86
CA LEU A 16 -42.03 12.86 -42.00
C LEU A 16 -40.52 13.05 -42.22
N LEU A 17 -39.71 12.78 -41.21
CA LEU A 17 -38.26 12.60 -41.34
C LEU A 17 -37.89 11.26 -40.73
N LEU A 18 -37.81 10.26 -41.60
CA LEU A 18 -37.17 8.96 -41.38
C LEU A 18 -35.69 9.22 -41.02
N PHE A 19 -35.40 9.36 -39.73
CA PHE A 19 -34.05 9.16 -39.22
C PHE A 19 -33.89 7.66 -38.92
N VAL A 20 -33.14 6.98 -39.78
CA VAL A 20 -32.64 5.64 -39.52
C VAL A 20 -31.89 5.70 -38.18
N LEU A 21 -32.41 5.05 -37.14
CA LEU A 21 -31.64 4.74 -35.95
C LEU A 21 -30.57 3.75 -36.37
N GLY A 22 -29.42 4.26 -36.84
CA GLY A 22 -28.18 3.52 -36.73
C GLY A 22 -27.95 3.30 -35.25
N ALA A 23 -28.28 2.10 -34.76
CA ALA A 23 -27.77 1.63 -33.48
C ALA A 23 -26.25 1.54 -33.63
N THR A 24 -25.54 2.65 -33.42
CA THR A 24 -24.13 2.57 -33.09
C THR A 24 -24.10 1.87 -31.74
N THR A 25 -23.88 0.56 -31.77
CA THR A 25 -23.37 -0.18 -30.64
C THR A 25 -22.06 0.51 -30.27
N ASN A 26 -22.14 1.50 -29.39
CA ASN A 26 -20.98 1.95 -28.66
C ASN A 26 -20.54 0.72 -27.88
N ALA A 27 -19.56 0.01 -28.43
CA ALA A 27 -18.60 -0.77 -27.66
C ALA A 27 -17.82 0.24 -26.81
N GLY A 28 -18.51 0.82 -25.82
CA GLY A 28 -17.93 1.70 -24.82
C GLY A 28 -17.23 0.80 -23.82
N ALA A 29 -15.92 0.62 -24.04
CA ALA A 29 -14.90 0.22 -23.07
C ALA A 29 -15.37 -0.77 -21.98
N GLN A 30 -15.12 -2.05 -22.18
CA GLN A 30 -14.87 -2.95 -21.05
C GLN A 30 -13.61 -2.45 -20.35
N TYR A 31 -13.79 -1.64 -19.31
CA TYR A 31 -12.77 -1.40 -18.31
C TYR A 31 -12.58 -2.70 -17.53
N ASP A 32 -11.71 -3.59 -18.01
CA ASP A 32 -11.18 -4.69 -17.19
C ASP A 32 -10.05 -4.10 -16.33
N ILE A 33 -10.44 -3.31 -15.32
CA ILE A 33 -9.51 -2.84 -14.30
C ILE A 33 -9.35 -3.98 -13.29
N GLU A 34 -8.47 -4.92 -13.61
CA GLU A 34 -7.11 -4.84 -13.08
C GLU A 34 -7.02 -4.26 -11.66
N THR A 35 -7.82 -4.76 -10.74
CA THR A 35 -7.50 -4.63 -9.31
C THR A 35 -6.78 -5.91 -8.91
N ARG A 36 -5.63 -6.19 -9.55
CA ARG A 36 -4.64 -7.10 -8.95
C ARG A 36 -4.04 -6.36 -7.77
N LEU A 37 -4.81 -6.23 -6.68
CA LEU A 37 -4.27 -5.76 -5.42
C LEU A 37 -3.12 -6.70 -5.09
N ALA A 38 -1.92 -6.14 -4.91
CA ALA A 38 -0.79 -6.93 -4.47
C ALA A 38 -1.20 -7.61 -3.15
N THR A 39 -1.19 -8.93 -3.15
CA THR A 39 -1.41 -9.76 -1.96
C THR A 39 -0.17 -10.59 -1.71
N CYS A 40 -0.06 -11.17 -0.51
CA CYS A 40 1.03 -12.09 -0.21
C CYS A 40 1.10 -13.27 -1.20
N ALA A 41 -0.02 -13.68 -1.80
CA ALA A 41 -0.07 -14.76 -2.77
C ALA A 41 0.40 -14.36 -4.18
N THR A 42 0.50 -13.06 -4.46
CA THR A 42 0.94 -12.53 -5.76
C THR A 42 2.34 -11.94 -5.73
N LEU A 43 2.99 -11.93 -4.57
CA LEU A 43 4.38 -11.50 -4.47
C LEU A 43 5.29 -12.59 -5.05
N ASP A 44 6.18 -12.17 -5.94
CA ASP A 44 7.20 -13.03 -6.51
C ASP A 44 8.50 -12.81 -5.75
N TRP A 45 8.78 -13.69 -4.78
CA TRP A 45 9.95 -13.57 -3.94
C TRP A 45 11.21 -14.00 -4.67
N SER A 46 12.29 -13.23 -4.53
CA SER A 46 13.59 -13.67 -5.07
C SER A 46 14.07 -14.97 -4.41
N ASP A 47 14.82 -15.79 -5.16
CA ASP A 47 15.45 -17.01 -4.65
C ASP A 47 16.30 -16.76 -3.39
N ALA A 48 16.95 -15.59 -3.31
CA ALA A 48 17.75 -15.21 -2.15
C ALA A 48 16.92 -15.05 -0.88
N VAL A 49 15.67 -14.57 -1.01
CA VAL A 49 14.72 -14.47 0.11
C VAL A 49 14.28 -15.87 0.53
N HIS A 50 13.86 -16.73 -0.40
CA HIS A 50 13.48 -18.12 -0.08
C HIS A 50 14.62 -18.93 0.56
N GLN A 51 15.86 -18.73 0.12
CA GLN A 51 17.02 -19.42 0.72
C GLN A 51 17.29 -18.97 2.16
N SER A 52 17.08 -17.69 2.45
CA SER A 52 17.32 -17.11 3.78
C SER A 52 16.13 -17.29 4.73
N TYR A 53 14.92 -17.37 4.16
CA TYR A 53 13.63 -17.44 4.84
C TYR A 53 12.72 -18.40 4.06
N PRO A 54 12.87 -19.72 4.29
CA PRO A 54 12.12 -20.73 3.54
C PRO A 54 10.62 -20.71 3.82
N ASP A 55 10.20 -20.01 4.88
CA ASP A 55 8.81 -19.85 5.32
C ASP A 55 8.23 -18.45 5.01
N ILE A 56 8.78 -17.75 4.01
CA ILE A 56 8.39 -16.37 3.70
C ILE A 56 6.92 -16.24 3.26
N ASP A 57 6.37 -17.29 2.64
CA ASP A 57 4.99 -17.34 2.15
C ASP A 57 3.97 -17.51 3.30
N GLU A 58 4.39 -18.16 4.39
CA GLU A 58 3.58 -18.38 5.58
C GLU A 58 3.56 -17.17 6.52
N VAL A 59 4.58 -16.32 6.46
CA VAL A 59 4.78 -15.19 7.38
C VAL A 59 4.28 -13.85 6.86
N CYS A 60 4.05 -13.72 5.56
CA CYS A 60 3.49 -12.51 4.97
C CYS A 60 2.05 -12.28 5.46
N GLN A 61 1.84 -11.19 6.18
CA GLN A 61 0.58 -10.78 6.78
C GLN A 61 -0.24 -9.89 5.84
N GLY A 62 0.43 -9.18 4.93
CA GLY A 62 -0.19 -8.28 3.96
C GLY A 62 0.85 -7.63 3.06
N VAL A 63 0.38 -6.85 2.08
CA VAL A 63 1.26 -6.05 1.21
C VAL A 63 0.86 -4.59 1.34
N TYR A 64 1.86 -3.72 1.36
CA TYR A 64 1.73 -2.28 1.46
C TYR A 64 2.56 -1.63 0.37
N GLU A 65 1.96 -0.69 -0.38
CA GLU A 65 2.69 0.13 -1.34
C GLU A 65 3.12 1.44 -0.70
N LYS A 66 4.38 1.81 -0.89
CA LYS A 66 4.92 3.09 -0.46
C LYS A 66 5.87 3.64 -1.51
N ASP A 67 5.62 4.87 -1.95
CA ASP A 67 6.44 5.54 -2.96
C ASP A 67 6.63 4.70 -4.24
N GLY A 68 5.60 3.91 -4.61
CA GLY A 68 5.62 3.00 -5.76
C GLY A 68 6.40 1.69 -5.55
N VAL A 69 6.84 1.40 -4.32
CA VAL A 69 7.53 0.16 -3.95
C VAL A 69 6.60 -0.71 -3.10
N LEU A 70 6.46 -1.98 -3.47
CA LEU A 70 5.70 -2.96 -2.71
C LEU A 70 6.53 -3.51 -1.55
N TYR A 71 5.91 -3.56 -0.38
CA TYR A 71 6.47 -4.12 0.83
C TYR A 71 5.53 -5.19 1.39
N ALA A 72 6.05 -6.37 1.64
CA ALA A 72 5.39 -7.37 2.46
C ALA A 72 5.49 -6.97 3.93
N GLN A 73 4.36 -6.96 4.62
CA GLN A 73 4.31 -6.88 6.08
C GLN A 73 4.52 -8.27 6.67
N VAL A 74 5.50 -8.44 7.55
CA VAL A 74 5.77 -9.69 8.27
C VAL A 74 5.86 -9.44 9.76
N GLN A 75 5.58 -10.47 10.57
CA GLN A 75 5.80 -10.42 12.02
C GLN A 75 6.99 -11.28 12.42
N VAL A 76 7.80 -10.76 13.34
CA VAL A 76 8.97 -11.47 13.88
C VAL A 76 9.06 -11.31 15.39
N GLU A 77 9.42 -12.36 16.09
CA GLU A 77 9.77 -12.36 17.51
C GLU A 77 11.26 -12.07 17.67
N VAL A 78 11.61 -11.11 18.53
CA VAL A 78 13.00 -10.90 18.95
C VAL A 78 13.38 -12.01 19.92
N ILE A 79 14.32 -12.87 19.55
CA ILE A 79 14.82 -13.93 20.43
C ILE A 79 15.96 -13.40 21.29
N ARG A 80 16.88 -12.64 20.68
CA ARG A 80 18.08 -12.15 21.36
C ARG A 80 18.67 -10.93 20.65
N VAL A 81 19.24 -10.04 21.45
CA VAL A 81 20.08 -8.93 20.98
C VAL A 81 21.48 -9.07 21.58
N VAL A 82 22.52 -8.99 20.73
CA VAL A 82 23.93 -8.95 21.17
C VAL A 82 24.67 -7.89 20.36
N GLY A 83 24.98 -6.76 21.00
CA GLY A 83 25.53 -5.59 20.29
C GLY A 83 24.57 -5.13 19.20
N ASN A 84 25.02 -5.13 17.94
CA ASN A 84 24.22 -4.83 16.76
C ASN A 84 23.78 -6.08 15.98
N ARG A 85 23.78 -7.25 16.62
CA ARG A 85 23.24 -8.49 16.06
C ARG A 85 21.89 -8.78 16.70
N LEU A 86 20.87 -8.89 15.85
CA LEU A 86 19.51 -9.21 16.22
C LEU A 86 19.22 -10.64 15.77
N THR A 87 18.84 -11.51 16.71
CA THR A 87 18.32 -12.84 16.39
C THR A 87 16.81 -12.79 16.49
N ILE A 88 16.14 -13.11 15.39
CA ILE A 88 14.69 -13.12 15.26
C ILE A 88 14.18 -14.52 14.95
N ARG A 89 12.91 -14.76 15.25
CA ARG A 89 12.13 -15.87 14.74
C ARG A 89 10.93 -15.32 14.00
N THR A 90 10.59 -15.87 12.84
CA THR A 90 9.39 -15.45 12.11
C THR A 90 8.12 -15.93 12.83
N VAL A 91 7.03 -15.20 12.62
CA VAL A 91 5.70 -15.56 13.11
C VAL A 91 4.79 -15.76 11.91
N HIS A 92 4.19 -16.95 11.82
CA HIS A 92 3.30 -17.35 10.73
C HIS A 92 1.94 -16.67 10.91
N ARG A 93 1.15 -16.59 9.84
CA ARG A 93 -0.23 -16.04 9.86
C ARG A 93 -1.16 -16.74 10.85
N ASP A 94 -0.93 -18.01 11.14
CA ASP A 94 -1.71 -18.79 12.10
C ASP A 94 -1.25 -18.58 13.56
N GLY A 95 -0.24 -17.73 13.78
CA GLY A 95 0.37 -17.45 15.08
C GLY A 95 1.42 -18.48 15.53
N SER A 96 1.67 -19.52 14.75
CA SER A 96 2.78 -20.42 14.99
C SER A 96 4.13 -19.74 14.71
N THR A 97 5.20 -20.31 15.24
CA THR A 97 6.54 -19.74 15.11
C THR A 97 7.34 -20.48 14.04
N GLY A 98 8.08 -19.75 13.21
CA GLY A 98 8.79 -20.29 12.06
C GLY A 98 10.31 -20.27 12.18
N HIS A 99 10.95 -19.99 11.04
CA HIS A 99 12.40 -19.95 10.88
C HIS A 99 13.08 -18.94 11.81
N GLN A 100 14.29 -19.27 12.28
CA GLN A 100 15.11 -18.39 13.10
C GLN A 100 16.30 -17.86 12.30
N ALA A 101 16.45 -16.54 12.25
CA ALA A 101 17.54 -15.88 11.54
C ALA A 101 18.30 -14.92 12.45
N SER A 102 19.59 -14.76 12.21
CA SER A 102 20.42 -13.75 12.87
C SER A 102 20.91 -12.72 11.86
N VAL A 103 20.55 -11.46 12.09
CA VAL A 103 20.86 -10.36 11.18
C VAL A 103 21.75 -9.35 11.89
N ARG A 104 22.77 -8.86 11.19
CA ARG A 104 23.60 -7.76 11.66
C ARG A 104 23.03 -6.46 11.13
N THR A 105 22.68 -5.55 12.02
CA THR A 105 22.15 -4.24 11.65
C THR A 105 23.25 -3.18 11.66
N SER A 106 23.05 -2.10 10.93
CA SER A 106 23.90 -0.91 11.07
C SER A 106 23.62 -0.22 12.41
N SER A 107 24.60 0.51 12.92
CA SER A 107 24.47 1.22 14.21
C SER A 107 23.39 2.31 14.22
N ASN A 108 23.03 2.84 13.05
CA ASN A 108 21.98 3.84 12.88
C ASN A 108 20.61 3.24 12.55
N TRP A 109 20.48 1.91 12.51
CA TRP A 109 19.20 1.27 12.23
C TRP A 109 18.21 1.53 13.38
N ARG A 110 16.95 1.79 13.00
CA ARG A 110 15.84 2.08 13.91
C ARG A 110 14.63 1.27 13.49
N VAL A 111 13.90 0.73 14.46
CA VAL A 111 12.55 0.18 14.27
C VAL A 111 11.53 1.13 14.88
N THR A 112 10.39 1.25 14.23
CA THR A 112 9.24 1.99 14.77
C THR A 112 8.31 1.01 15.48
N ILE A 113 8.07 1.25 16.77
CA ILE A 113 7.13 0.49 17.60
C ILE A 113 6.18 1.53 18.21
N GLU A 114 4.89 1.41 17.96
CA GLU A 114 3.87 2.35 18.46
C GLU A 114 4.19 3.83 18.16
N GLY A 115 4.72 4.09 16.96
CA GLY A 115 5.10 5.45 16.53
C GLY A 115 6.40 5.99 17.13
N ARG A 116 7.10 5.21 17.96
CA ARG A 116 8.38 5.58 18.57
C ARG A 116 9.53 4.81 17.93
N GLN A 117 10.66 5.47 17.72
CA GLN A 117 11.84 4.86 17.09
C GLN A 117 12.83 4.32 18.11
N TYR A 118 13.13 3.03 18.02
CA TYR A 118 14.05 2.33 18.91
C TYR A 118 15.29 1.86 18.15
N PRO A 119 16.51 2.06 18.67
CA PRO A 119 17.70 1.40 18.16
C PRO A 119 17.68 -0.10 18.51
N VAL A 120 18.41 -0.92 17.75
CA VAL A 120 18.50 -2.39 18.01
C VAL A 120 18.86 -2.72 19.45
N GLY A 121 19.78 -1.96 20.06
CA GLY A 121 20.25 -2.22 21.42
C GLY A 121 19.20 -2.02 22.51
N GLU A 122 18.09 -1.34 22.19
CA GLU A 122 16.97 -1.14 23.13
C GLU A 122 15.87 -2.20 22.96
N LEU A 123 15.99 -3.08 21.98
CA LEU A 123 15.06 -4.20 21.81
C LEU A 123 15.34 -5.27 22.88
N VAL A 124 14.27 -5.85 23.39
CA VAL A 124 14.33 -6.95 24.37
C VAL A 124 13.76 -8.22 23.75
N GLY A 125 14.27 -9.36 24.23
CA GLY A 125 13.74 -10.66 23.83
C GLY A 125 12.26 -10.82 24.19
N GLY A 126 11.51 -11.53 23.36
CA GLY A 126 10.07 -11.75 23.46
C GLY A 126 9.21 -10.64 22.83
N GLN A 127 9.79 -9.57 22.30
CA GLN A 127 9.03 -8.55 21.58
C GLN A 127 8.61 -9.07 20.19
N ILE A 128 7.36 -8.80 19.81
CA ILE A 128 6.89 -8.99 18.44
C ILE A 128 7.04 -7.68 17.68
N LEU A 129 7.71 -7.73 16.53
CA LEU A 129 7.93 -6.60 15.65
C LEU A 129 7.17 -6.82 14.34
N THR A 130 6.56 -5.75 13.84
CA THR A 130 6.09 -5.70 12.45
C THR A 130 7.22 -5.15 11.58
N VAL A 131 7.57 -5.88 10.53
CA VAL A 131 8.65 -5.53 9.60
C VAL A 131 8.09 -5.42 8.20
N TYR A 132 8.58 -4.43 7.45
CA TYR A 132 8.25 -4.23 6.05
C TYR A 132 9.44 -4.66 5.19
N VAL A 133 9.20 -5.62 4.31
CA VAL A 133 10.20 -6.29 3.50
C VAL A 133 9.90 -6.03 2.02
N PRO A 134 10.81 -5.39 1.27
CA PRO A 134 10.62 -5.26 -0.17
C PRO A 134 10.76 -6.62 -0.87
N GLU A 135 10.08 -6.81 -1.99
CA GLU A 135 10.05 -8.08 -2.75
C GLU A 135 11.45 -8.59 -3.16
N ASP A 136 12.37 -7.65 -3.41
CA ASP A 136 13.70 -7.92 -3.95
C ASP A 136 14.75 -8.25 -2.88
N ARG A 137 14.45 -8.05 -1.58
CA ARG A 137 15.41 -8.27 -0.49
C ARG A 137 14.77 -8.26 0.88
N PHE A 138 15.24 -9.16 1.76
CA PHE A 138 14.96 -9.06 3.19
C PHE A 138 15.83 -7.98 3.85
N VAL A 139 15.47 -6.71 3.64
CA VAL A 139 16.04 -5.61 4.41
C VAL A 139 14.97 -5.13 5.37
N PHE A 140 15.29 -5.09 6.66
CA PHE A 140 14.48 -4.39 7.65
C PHE A 140 14.33 -2.93 7.21
N ALA A 141 13.23 -2.60 6.53
CA ALA A 141 13.04 -1.27 5.98
C ALA A 141 13.02 -0.24 7.11
N ARG A 142 13.74 0.87 6.90
CA ARG A 142 13.65 2.05 7.75
C ARG A 142 12.28 2.67 7.56
N GLU A 143 11.47 2.73 8.61
CA GLU A 143 10.29 3.57 8.58
C GLU A 143 10.67 5.01 8.95
N GLY A 144 10.69 5.88 7.96
CA GLY A 144 10.87 7.31 8.13
C GLY A 144 11.01 8.03 6.80
N VAL A 145 9.89 8.43 6.22
CA VAL A 145 9.87 9.64 5.37
C VAL A 145 9.23 10.74 6.20
N ALA A 146 10.04 11.74 6.52
CA ALA A 146 9.56 13.06 6.85
C ALA A 146 8.93 13.66 5.58
N GLY A 147 7.64 13.97 5.65
CA GLY A 147 6.93 14.79 4.68
C GLY A 147 6.43 16.05 5.38
N LYS A 148 6.90 17.20 4.89
CA LYS A 148 6.78 18.56 5.42
C LYS A 148 5.36 18.98 5.81
N ASN A 149 5.29 19.87 6.81
CA ASN A 149 4.18 20.74 7.18
C ASN A 149 3.23 21.07 6.01
N ALA A 150 2.01 20.51 6.04
CA ALA A 150 0.88 21.12 5.36
C ALA A 150 0.28 22.15 6.33
N GLY A 151 0.84 23.36 6.32
CA GLY A 151 0.33 24.50 7.04
C GLY A 151 0.13 25.66 6.08
N GLY A 152 -1.12 26.12 5.98
CA GLY A 152 -1.47 27.53 5.74
C GLY A 152 -1.42 28.03 4.30
N ASP A 153 -2.62 28.15 3.73
CA ASP A 153 -3.19 29.38 3.18
C ASP A 153 -2.42 30.20 2.14
N ALA A 154 -3.05 30.23 0.95
CA ALA A 154 -3.51 31.41 0.23
C ALA A 154 -2.51 32.45 -0.32
N ALA A 155 -2.95 33.00 -1.47
CA ALA A 155 -2.49 34.21 -2.16
C ALA A 155 -1.20 34.01 -2.98
N GLU A 156 -0.99 34.58 -4.17
CA GLU A 156 -1.73 35.50 -5.03
C GLU A 156 -0.77 35.84 -6.23
N GLN A 157 -1.31 36.38 -7.32
CA GLN A 157 -0.67 37.05 -8.48
C GLN A 157 -0.06 36.13 -9.56
N SER A 158 -0.62 36.09 -10.78
CA SER A 158 -0.68 37.12 -11.85
C SER A 158 0.65 37.32 -12.58
N ALA A 159 0.60 37.02 -13.88
CA ALA A 159 1.33 37.61 -15.02
C ALA A 159 2.88 37.56 -15.07
N VAL A 160 3.42 37.11 -16.21
CA VAL A 160 4.10 37.96 -17.23
C VAL A 160 4.83 37.05 -18.24
N GLU A 161 4.72 37.45 -19.51
CA GLU A 161 5.46 37.02 -20.71
C GLU A 161 6.94 36.66 -20.50
N GLN A 162 7.41 35.72 -21.32
CA GLN A 162 8.42 35.96 -22.37
C GLN A 162 8.47 34.80 -23.37
#